data_AF-A0A6V6ZSE3-F1
#
_entry.id   AF-A0A6V6ZSE3-F1
#
_cell.length_a   1.000
_cell.length_b   1.000
_cell.length_c   1.000
_cell.angle_alpha   90.00
_cell.angle_beta   90.00
_cell.angle_gamma   90.00
#
_symmetry.space_group_name_H-M   'P 1'
#
loop_
_entity.id
_entity.type
_entity.pdbx_description
1 polymer ?
#
loop_
_entity_poly.entity_id
_entity_poly.type
_entity_poly.pdbx_seq_one_letter_code
_entity_poly.pdbx_strand_id
1 'polypeptide(L)'
;MDIRALNAAQNYAGARPATQADPDHAGMAQGLRSTFQDFAATLKQSEAISQTAMTGQADPHALVQALAQTELAVETAVVVRNKVVEAYQEILRMPV
;
A
#
# COMPACT_ATOMS: atom_id res chain seq x y z
N MET A 1 5.34 -46.43 -13.50
CA MET A 1 5.66 -45.11 -12.94
C MET A 1 4.75 -44.05 -13.56
N ASP A 2 3.46 -44.34 -13.79
CA ASP A 2 2.67 -43.61 -14.83
C ASP A 2 1.44 -42.89 -14.29
N ILE A 3 0.95 -43.32 -13.12
CA ILE A 3 -0.24 -42.75 -12.48
C ILE A 3 0.04 -41.30 -12.02
N ARG A 4 1.27 -40.99 -11.60
CA ARG A 4 1.65 -39.65 -11.15
C ARG A 4 1.74 -38.65 -12.31
N ALA A 5 2.23 -39.10 -13.48
CA ALA A 5 2.35 -38.26 -14.67
C ALA A 5 0.97 -37.89 -15.25
N LEU A 6 0.03 -38.85 -15.26
CA LEU A 6 -1.34 -38.61 -15.70
C LEU A 6 -2.08 -37.61 -14.80
N ASN A 7 -1.93 -37.74 -13.48
CA ASN A 7 -2.47 -36.79 -12.50
C ASN A 7 -1.85 -35.39 -12.63
N ALA A 8 -0.53 -35.31 -12.86
CA ALA A 8 0.14 -34.03 -13.07
C ALA A 8 -0.36 -33.32 -14.34
N ALA A 9 -0.56 -34.04 -15.44
CA ALA A 9 -1.11 -33.50 -16.67
C ALA A 9 -2.57 -33.02 -16.50
N GLN A 10 -3.39 -33.76 -15.75
CA GLN A 10 -4.77 -33.38 -15.43
C GLN A 10 -4.84 -32.13 -14.55
N ASN A 11 -3.99 -32.05 -13.52
CA ASN A 11 -3.91 -30.87 -12.65
C ASN A 11 -3.41 -29.63 -13.41
N TYR A 12 -2.44 -29.81 -14.31
CA TYR A 12 -1.96 -28.73 -15.18
C TYR A 12 -3.04 -28.25 -16.16
N ALA A 13 -3.79 -29.18 -16.76
CA ALA A 13 -4.91 -28.85 -17.63
C ALA A 13 -6.03 -28.08 -16.89
N GLY A 14 -6.31 -28.43 -15.63
CA GLY A 14 -7.25 -27.71 -14.77
C GLY A 14 -6.74 -26.34 -14.30
N ALA A 15 -5.43 -26.14 -14.20
CA ALA A 15 -4.82 -24.89 -13.76
C ALA A 15 -4.63 -23.85 -14.89
N ARG A 16 -4.56 -24.24 -16.17
CA ARG A 16 -4.47 -23.30 -17.31
C ARG A 16 -5.58 -22.23 -17.34
N PRO A 17 -6.87 -22.54 -17.16
CA PRO A 17 -7.92 -21.51 -17.18
C PRO A 17 -7.82 -20.53 -16.01
N ALA A 18 -7.20 -20.91 -14.89
CA ALA A 18 -6.95 -20.02 -13.74
C ALA A 18 -5.79 -19.03 -13.97
N THR A 19 -5.04 -19.17 -15.07
CA THR A 19 -3.93 -18.27 -15.46
C THR A 19 -4.26 -17.38 -16.65
N GLN A 20 -5.48 -17.50 -17.22
CA GLN A 20 -5.93 -16.58 -18.25
C GLN A 20 -6.30 -15.24 -17.62
N ALA A 21 -5.80 -14.15 -18.20
CA ALA A 21 -6.16 -12.81 -17.77
C ALA A 21 -7.66 -12.59 -17.98
N ASP A 22 -8.37 -12.43 -16.88
CA ASP A 22 -9.80 -12.20 -16.85
C ASP A 22 -10.14 -10.83 -17.45
N PRO A 23 -10.97 -10.76 -18.53
CA PRO A 23 -11.39 -9.52 -19.16
C PRO A 23 -12.06 -8.51 -18.20
N ASP A 24 -12.65 -8.97 -17.09
CA ASP A 24 -13.27 -8.10 -16.09
C ASP A 24 -12.26 -7.24 -15.31
N HIS A 25 -10.97 -7.58 -15.33
CA HIS A 25 -9.92 -6.81 -14.65
C HIS A 25 -9.37 -5.64 -15.49
N ALA A 26 -9.83 -5.47 -16.74
CA ALA A 26 -9.49 -4.29 -17.56
C ALA A 26 -10.02 -2.98 -16.93
N GLY A 27 -11.18 -3.05 -16.25
CA GLY A 27 -11.73 -1.93 -15.48
C GLY A 27 -10.88 -1.58 -14.25
N MET A 28 -10.30 -2.58 -13.59
CA MET A 28 -9.40 -2.40 -12.45
C MET A 28 -8.11 -1.67 -12.87
N ALA A 29 -7.52 -2.04 -14.00
CA ALA A 29 -6.33 -1.37 -14.54
C ALA A 29 -6.62 0.09 -14.94
N GLN A 30 -7.82 0.37 -15.46
CA GLN A 30 -8.24 1.72 -15.80
C GLN A 30 -8.52 2.58 -14.55
N GLY A 31 -9.19 2.01 -13.54
CA GLY A 31 -9.39 2.68 -12.26
C GLY A 31 -8.06 2.95 -11.53
N LEU A 32 -7.10 2.03 -11.62
CA LEU A 32 -5.78 2.24 -11.06
C LEU A 32 -5.03 3.39 -11.78
N ARG A 33 -5.17 3.50 -13.11
CA ARG A 33 -4.59 4.64 -13.84
C ARG A 33 -5.21 5.97 -13.44
N SER A 34 -6.53 6.05 -13.26
CA SER A 34 -7.17 7.29 -12.82
C SER A 34 -6.75 7.67 -11.40
N THR A 35 -6.66 6.70 -10.47
CA THR A 35 -6.19 7.02 -9.11
C THR A 35 -4.73 7.48 -9.09
N PHE A 36 -3.85 6.93 -9.93
CA PHE A 36 -2.48 7.44 -10.07
C PHE A 36 -2.44 8.86 -10.64
N GLN A 37 -3.31 9.20 -11.60
CA GLN A 37 -3.41 10.56 -12.13
C GLN A 37 -3.91 11.55 -11.08
N ASP A 38 -4.94 11.18 -10.33
CA ASP A 38 -5.50 11.98 -9.24
C ASP A 38 -4.48 12.18 -8.11
N PHE A 39 -3.71 11.14 -7.79
CA PHE A 39 -2.61 11.19 -6.83
C PHE A 39 -1.52 12.16 -7.29
N ALA A 40 -1.07 12.06 -8.55
CA ALA A 40 -0.07 12.97 -9.11
C ALA A 40 -0.55 14.43 -9.10
N ALA A 41 -1.83 14.68 -9.42
CA ALA A 41 -2.43 16.01 -9.34
C ALA A 41 -2.45 16.54 -7.90
N THR A 42 -2.80 15.69 -6.93
CA THR A 42 -2.81 16.02 -5.51
C THR A 42 -1.40 16.33 -4.99
N LEU A 43 -0.40 15.56 -5.42
CA LEU A 43 1.00 15.75 -5.06
C LEU A 43 1.53 17.10 -5.56
N LYS A 44 1.24 17.44 -6.82
CA LYS A 44 1.58 18.75 -7.40
C LYS A 44 0.91 19.91 -6.67
N GLN A 45 -0.37 19.76 -6.28
CA GLN A 45 -1.07 20.74 -5.48
C GLN A 45 -0.45 20.88 -4.07
N SER A 46 -0.04 19.76 -3.47
CA SER A 46 0.64 19.76 -2.17
C SER A 46 1.99 20.48 -2.23
N GLU A 47 2.78 20.28 -3.29
CA GLU A 47 4.06 20.99 -3.48
C GLU A 47 3.87 22.50 -3.57
N ALA A 48 2.84 22.97 -4.30
CA ALA A 48 2.53 24.39 -4.39
C ALA A 48 2.15 24.98 -3.02
N ILE A 49 1.33 24.27 -2.24
CA ILE A 49 0.93 24.68 -0.89
C ILE A 49 2.15 24.69 0.05
N SER A 50 2.99 23.65 0.02
CA SER A 50 4.23 23.58 0.80
C SER A 50 5.19 24.71 0.44
N GLN A 51 5.35 25.01 -0.84
CA GLN A 51 6.19 26.13 -1.30
C GLN A 51 5.67 27.46 -0.75
N THR A 52 4.35 27.65 -0.72
CA THR A 52 3.72 28.85 -0.15
C THR A 52 3.89 28.90 1.38
N ALA A 53 3.76 27.76 2.07
CA ALA A 53 3.97 27.66 3.51
C ALA A 53 5.42 27.95 3.92
N MET A 54 6.41 27.55 3.11
CA MET A 54 7.83 27.85 3.35
C MET A 54 8.17 29.34 3.20
N THR A 55 7.32 30.16 2.56
CA THR A 55 7.52 31.62 2.47
C THR A 55 7.17 32.39 3.74
N GLY A 56 6.79 31.71 4.83
CA GLY A 56 6.96 32.23 6.19
C GLY A 56 5.86 33.13 6.75
N GLN A 57 4.61 33.03 6.28
CA GLN A 57 3.46 33.77 6.84
C GLN A 57 2.68 33.00 7.93
N ALA A 58 3.25 31.95 8.52
CA ALA A 58 2.53 31.08 9.46
C ALA A 58 2.65 31.57 10.91
N ASP A 59 1.54 32.08 11.43
CA ASP A 59 1.28 32.42 12.83
C ASP A 59 1.64 31.24 13.78
N PRO A 60 2.30 31.46 14.94
CA PRO A 60 2.58 30.43 15.94
C PRO A 60 1.36 29.56 16.33
N HIS A 61 0.15 30.10 16.23
CA HIS A 61 -1.09 29.33 16.42
C HIS A 61 -1.30 28.24 15.36
N ALA A 62 -0.90 28.49 14.10
CA ALA A 62 -0.99 27.52 13.02
C ALA A 62 -0.04 26.32 13.26
N LEU A 63 1.12 26.56 13.87
CA LEU A 63 2.05 25.49 14.25
C LEU A 63 1.43 24.56 15.31
N VAL A 64 0.82 25.13 16.36
CA VAL A 64 0.17 24.34 17.42
C VAL A 64 -1.02 23.55 16.88
N GLN A 65 -1.82 24.16 15.99
CA GLN A 65 -2.93 23.47 15.33
C GLN A 65 -2.45 22.33 14.42
N ALA A 66 -1.35 22.54 13.67
CA ALA A 66 -0.75 21.49 12.86
C ALA A 66 -0.18 20.34 13.72
N LEU A 67 0.42 20.65 14.87
CA LEU A 67 0.90 19.64 15.82
C LEU A 67 -0.26 18.81 16.41
N ALA A 68 -1.36 19.46 16.82
CA ALA A 68 -2.55 18.76 17.28
C ALA A 68 -3.15 17.83 16.21
N GLN A 69 -3.14 18.25 14.94
CA GLN A 69 -3.60 17.42 13.83
C GLN A 69 -2.68 16.21 13.55
N THR A 70 -1.40 16.30 13.93
CA THR A 70 -0.39 15.27 13.64
C THR A 70 -0.30 14.21 14.74
N GLU A 71 -0.91 14.44 15.90
CA GLU A 71 -0.85 13.54 17.07
C GLU A 71 -1.37 12.12 16.74
N LEU A 72 -2.50 12.03 16.03
CA LEU A 72 -3.09 10.76 15.57
C LEU A 72 -2.19 10.00 14.59
N ALA A 73 -1.48 10.73 13.73
CA ALA A 73 -0.56 10.14 12.76
C ALA A 73 0.67 9.55 13.47
N VAL A 74 1.18 10.22 14.50
CA VAL A 74 2.30 9.73 15.32
C VAL A 74 1.89 8.49 16.11
N GLU A 75 0.71 8.50 16.72
CA GLU A 75 0.19 7.33 17.46
C GLU A 75 0.08 6.11 16.54
N THR A 76 -0.48 6.29 15.35
CA THR A 76 -0.61 5.21 14.35
C THR A 76 0.76 4.70 13.89
N ALA A 77 1.73 5.59 13.68
CA ALA A 77 3.09 5.21 13.30
C ALA A 77 3.77 4.35 14.38
N VAL A 78 3.55 4.65 15.66
CA VAL A 78 4.06 3.86 16.78
C VAL A 78 3.39 2.48 16.83
N VAL A 79 2.09 2.39 16.58
CA VAL A 79 1.37 1.11 16.50
C VAL A 79 1.94 0.23 15.39
N VAL A 80 2.17 0.79 14.20
CA VAL A 80 2.78 0.07 13.08
C VAL A 80 4.19 -0.40 13.43
N ARG A 81 5.02 0.49 14.01
CA ARG A 81 6.37 0.13 14.49
C ARG A 81 6.32 -1.06 15.46
N ASN A 82 5.42 -1.04 16.42
CA ASN A 82 5.29 -2.11 17.41
C ASN A 82 4.86 -3.43 16.77
N LYS A 83 3.94 -3.39 15.79
CA LYS A 83 3.50 -4.59 15.06
C LYS A 83 4.61 -5.23 14.24
N VAL A 84 5.45 -4.42 13.62
CA VAL A 84 6.63 -4.90 12.88
C VAL A 84 7.64 -5.56 13.83
N VAL A 85 7.85 -4.98 15.01
CA VAL A 85 8.72 -5.56 16.03
C VAL A 85 8.16 -6.89 16.56
N GLU A 86 6.86 -6.98 16.82
CA GLU A 86 6.20 -8.24 17.20
C GLU A 86 6.38 -9.31 16.13
N ALA A 87 6.08 -9.01 14.88
CA ALA A 87 6.22 -9.95 13.77
C ALA A 87 7.66 -10.44 13.59
N TYR A 88 8.64 -9.54 13.77
CA TYR A 88 10.05 -9.91 13.71
C TYR A 88 10.44 -10.84 14.86
N GLN A 89 9.93 -10.57 16.07
CA GLN A 89 10.14 -11.45 17.21
C GLN A 89 9.41 -12.79 17.07
N GLU A 90 8.26 -12.84 16.40
CA GLU A 90 7.51 -14.07 16.12
C GLU A 90 8.25 -14.97 15.13
N ILE A 91 8.82 -14.40 14.06
CA ILE A 91 9.68 -15.13 13.10
C ILE A 91 10.89 -15.73 13.80
N LEU A 92 11.53 -15.00 14.71
CA LEU A 92 12.68 -15.50 15.47
C LEU A 92 12.33 -16.54 16.54
N ARG A 93 11.05 -16.59 16.96
CA ARG A 93 10.54 -17.55 17.96
C ARG A 93 9.98 -18.82 17.32
N MET A 94 9.79 -18.86 16.00
CA MET A 94 9.51 -20.12 15.31
C MET A 94 10.80 -20.96 15.29
N PRO A 95 10.84 -22.12 15.97
CA PRO A 95 11.94 -23.05 15.78
C PRO A 95 11.89 -23.59 14.34
N VAL A 96 13.05 -23.61 13.69
CA VAL A 96 13.28 -24.36 12.44
C VAL A 96 13.10 -25.86 12.64
#